data_AF-Q08YM0-F1
#
_entry.id   AF-Q08YM0-F1
#
_cell.length_a   1.000
_cell.length_b   1.000
_cell.length_c   1.000
_cell.angle_alpha   90.00
_cell.angle_beta   90.00
_cell.angle_gamma   90.00
#
_symmetry.space_group_name_H-M   'P 1'
#
loop_
_entity.id
_entity.type
_entity.pdbx_description
1 polymer ?
#
loop_
_entity_poly.entity_id
_entity_poly.type
_entity_poly.pdbx_seq_one_letter_code
_entity_poly.pdbx_strand_id
1 'polypeptide(L)'
;MRRSPVRSRSPPLGRRRASLETVRPFAFGPQPNCKAPPLCYPGPMTEQPSLSLPARLWLAFLCFWRVLVSRPFAQAVWPLSASYDSGKWVSGAPSPTPLPSPAPPPKASAPVPPEREHASALALLSMLQREGRLVDFLQENVAAFSDAEVGAAARIVHEGCRKVVKQYLTLEPVLPETEGASVTVPQGFDANRIRLTGNVAGQPPHAGSLKHHGWVTKEVKFPSVSPALDPRVLAPAEVELA
;
A
#
# COMPACT_ATOMS: atom_id res chain seq x y z
N MET A 1 -34.80 -19.50 69.31
CA MET A 1 -34.82 -20.75 68.51
C MET A 1 -33.71 -20.69 67.46
N ARG A 2 -32.70 -21.56 67.60
CA ARG A 2 -31.64 -21.82 66.62
C ARG A 2 -32.20 -22.61 65.44
N ARG A 3 -31.76 -22.32 64.21
CA ARG A 3 -31.38 -23.37 63.23
C ARG A 3 -30.21 -22.89 62.36
N SER A 4 -29.17 -23.70 62.41
CA SER A 4 -27.86 -23.61 61.78
C SER A 4 -27.91 -24.13 60.31
N PRO A 5 -26.81 -24.01 59.54
CA PRO A 5 -26.81 -23.95 58.09
C PRO A 5 -26.69 -25.33 57.42
N VAL A 6 -27.17 -25.44 56.18
CA VAL A 6 -26.98 -26.64 55.35
C VAL A 6 -25.66 -26.52 54.59
N ARG A 7 -24.76 -27.45 54.92
CA ARG A 7 -23.50 -27.74 54.25
C ARG A 7 -23.73 -28.96 53.38
N SER A 8 -23.47 -28.90 52.07
CA SER A 8 -23.29 -30.10 51.24
C SER A 8 -21.87 -30.13 50.69
N ARG A 9 -21.28 -31.33 50.68
CA ARG A 9 -19.88 -31.64 50.36
C ARG A 9 -19.82 -32.65 49.20
N SER A 10 -18.79 -32.48 48.36
CA SER A 10 -18.07 -33.47 47.52
C SER A 10 -18.60 -33.76 46.10
N PRO A 11 -17.77 -34.25 45.14
CA PRO A 11 -16.32 -34.59 45.15
C PRO A 11 -15.50 -33.95 43.97
N PRO A 12 -14.16 -34.16 43.88
CA PRO A 12 -13.28 -33.55 42.86
C PRO A 12 -13.07 -34.46 41.64
N LEU A 13 -12.93 -33.89 40.44
CA LEU A 13 -12.58 -34.64 39.23
C LEU A 13 -11.75 -33.80 38.25
N GLY A 14 -10.55 -34.31 37.92
CA GLY A 14 -10.07 -34.33 36.54
C GLY A 14 -9.21 -33.17 36.05
N ARG A 15 -7.96 -33.09 36.52
CA ARG A 15 -6.87 -32.36 35.85
C ARG A 15 -6.59 -33.03 34.48
N ARG A 16 -7.06 -32.46 33.37
CA ARG A 16 -6.66 -32.87 32.01
C ARG A 16 -5.66 -31.87 31.45
N ARG A 17 -4.42 -32.33 31.28
CA ARG A 17 -3.38 -31.71 30.45
C ARG A 17 -3.87 -31.73 29.00
N ALA A 18 -3.99 -30.58 28.35
CA ALA A 18 -4.13 -30.51 26.90
C ALA A 18 -2.73 -30.61 26.30
N SER A 19 -2.50 -31.72 25.57
CA SER A 19 -1.30 -31.96 24.79
C SER A 19 -1.21 -30.98 23.63
N LEU A 20 0.02 -30.51 23.37
CA LEU A 20 0.42 -29.82 22.15
C LEU A 20 0.24 -30.79 20.96
N GLU A 21 -0.81 -30.60 20.16
CA GLU A 21 -0.91 -31.22 18.84
C GLU A 21 -0.36 -30.26 17.77
N THR A 22 0.77 -30.70 17.23
CA THR A 22 1.48 -30.21 16.07
C THR A 22 0.56 -30.04 14.86
N VAL A 23 0.39 -28.81 14.40
CA VAL A 23 -0.20 -28.48 13.08
C VAL A 23 0.73 -29.03 12.00
N ARG A 24 0.25 -30.03 11.24
CA ARG A 24 0.94 -30.57 10.06
C ARG A 24 0.75 -29.62 8.87
N PRO A 25 1.81 -29.34 8.08
CA PRO A 25 1.71 -28.50 6.89
C PRO A 25 0.97 -29.21 5.75
N PHE A 26 0.12 -28.43 5.06
CA PHE A 26 -0.59 -28.82 3.84
C PHE A 26 0.41 -29.22 2.74
N ALA A 27 0.40 -30.50 2.36
CA ALA A 27 1.11 -30.99 1.18
C ALA A 27 0.20 -30.85 -0.06
N PHE A 28 0.59 -29.99 -1.01
CA PHE A 28 0.00 -29.93 -2.34
C PHE A 28 0.49 -31.13 -3.17
N GLY A 29 -0.35 -32.15 -3.30
CA GLY A 29 -0.16 -33.22 -4.28
C GLY A 29 -0.52 -32.76 -5.70
N PRO A 30 0.12 -33.30 -6.75
CA PRO A 30 -0.15 -32.92 -8.13
C PRO A 30 -1.54 -33.40 -8.58
N GLN A 31 -2.32 -32.50 -9.16
CA GLN A 31 -3.64 -32.79 -9.73
C GLN A 31 -3.50 -33.70 -10.97
N PRO A 32 -4.19 -34.85 -11.04
CA PRO A 32 -4.23 -35.67 -12.24
C PRO A 32 -5.21 -35.04 -13.23
N ASN A 33 -4.78 -34.88 -14.49
CA ASN A 33 -5.58 -34.52 -15.67
C ASN A 33 -5.48 -33.06 -16.16
N CYS A 34 -4.32 -32.69 -16.70
CA CYS A 34 -4.20 -31.64 -17.72
C CYS A 34 -3.73 -32.28 -19.04
N LYS A 35 -4.62 -32.38 -20.03
CA LYS A 35 -4.29 -32.74 -21.42
C LYS A 35 -4.31 -31.46 -22.27
N ALA A 36 -3.15 -30.94 -22.67
CA ALA A 36 -2.99 -29.96 -23.75
C ALA A 36 -1.64 -30.17 -24.46
N PRO A 37 -1.56 -30.17 -25.81
CA PRO A 37 -0.32 -30.37 -26.56
C PRO A 37 0.53 -29.08 -26.69
N PRO A 38 1.86 -29.15 -26.89
CA PRO A 38 2.73 -27.97 -26.97
C PRO A 38 2.69 -27.31 -28.36
N LEU A 39 2.66 -25.97 -28.40
CA LEU A 39 2.74 -25.14 -29.59
C LEU A 39 4.18 -25.10 -30.15
N CYS A 40 4.37 -25.55 -31.39
CA CYS A 40 5.56 -25.29 -32.21
C CYS A 40 5.40 -23.96 -32.97
N TYR A 41 6.37 -23.05 -32.91
CA TYR A 41 6.46 -21.89 -33.80
C TYR A 41 7.44 -22.16 -34.95
N PRO A 42 7.13 -21.78 -36.21
CA PRO A 42 8.08 -21.83 -37.33
C PRO A 42 8.98 -20.57 -37.36
N GLY A 43 10.25 -20.73 -37.73
CA GLY A 43 11.22 -19.64 -37.89
C GLY A 43 11.04 -18.80 -39.18
N PRO A 44 11.70 -17.63 -39.29
CA PRO A 44 11.49 -16.69 -40.40
C PRO A 44 12.26 -17.08 -41.68
N MET A 45 11.58 -17.01 -42.85
CA MET A 45 12.19 -17.10 -44.19
C MET A 45 12.68 -15.73 -44.68
N THR A 46 13.88 -15.68 -45.26
CA THR A 46 14.44 -14.52 -45.98
C THR A 46 14.75 -14.89 -47.43
N GLU A 47 13.88 -14.53 -48.38
CA GLU A 47 14.24 -14.41 -49.80
C GLU A 47 13.55 -13.18 -50.40
N GLN A 48 14.31 -12.27 -51.01
CA GLN A 48 13.78 -11.11 -51.75
C GLN A 48 13.63 -11.47 -53.25
N PRO A 49 12.46 -11.23 -53.89
CA PRO A 49 12.26 -11.54 -55.30
C PRO A 49 12.96 -10.52 -56.22
N SER A 50 13.58 -11.02 -57.30
CA SER A 50 14.28 -10.19 -58.30
C SER A 50 13.29 -9.60 -59.33
N LEU A 51 13.34 -8.29 -59.58
CA LEU A 51 12.47 -7.60 -60.53
C LEU A 51 12.89 -7.88 -61.99
N SER A 52 11.93 -8.19 -62.86
CA SER A 52 12.14 -8.43 -64.30
C SER A 52 12.41 -7.13 -65.08
N LEU A 53 13.06 -7.23 -66.25
CA LEU A 53 13.40 -6.08 -67.10
C LEU A 53 12.21 -5.15 -67.47
N PRO A 54 11.04 -5.65 -67.91
CA PRO A 54 9.92 -4.76 -68.23
C PRO A 54 9.40 -4.02 -66.98
N ALA A 55 9.41 -4.67 -65.81
CA ALA A 55 9.03 -4.03 -64.55
C ALA A 55 10.03 -2.92 -64.16
N ARG A 56 11.33 -3.11 -64.43
CA ARG A 56 12.35 -2.07 -64.20
C ARG A 56 12.16 -0.87 -65.13
N LEU A 57 11.86 -1.10 -66.41
CA LEU A 57 11.61 -0.01 -67.37
C LEU A 57 10.36 0.78 -67.02
N TRP A 58 9.29 0.11 -66.63
CA TRP A 58 8.07 0.77 -66.16
C TRP A 58 8.29 1.56 -64.87
N LEU A 59 9.02 0.99 -63.91
CA LEU A 59 9.39 1.68 -62.67
C LEU A 59 10.25 2.91 -62.94
N ALA A 60 11.19 2.83 -63.88
CA ALA A 60 12.02 3.98 -64.27
C ALA A 60 11.17 5.12 -64.84
N PHE A 61 10.21 4.82 -65.73
CA PHE A 61 9.29 5.82 -66.28
C PHE A 61 8.46 6.51 -65.19
N LEU A 62 7.92 5.74 -64.24
CA LEU A 62 7.16 6.28 -63.12
C LEU A 62 8.02 7.11 -62.16
N CYS A 63 9.23 6.64 -61.83
CA CYS A 63 10.15 7.37 -60.97
C CYS A 63 10.55 8.71 -61.60
N PHE A 64 10.80 8.75 -62.91
CA PHE A 64 11.12 9.99 -63.63
C PHE A 64 10.02 11.06 -63.45
N TRP A 65 8.76 10.71 -63.77
CA TRP A 65 7.66 11.66 -63.63
C TRP A 65 7.40 12.05 -62.16
N ARG A 66 7.57 11.11 -61.23
CA ARG A 66 7.33 11.34 -59.81
C ARG A 66 8.41 12.21 -59.16
N VAL A 67 9.66 12.12 -59.63
CA VAL A 67 10.74 13.04 -59.21
C VAL A 67 10.44 14.47 -59.68
N LEU A 68 9.91 14.66 -60.89
CA LEU A 68 9.57 15.99 -61.42
C LEU A 68 8.38 16.64 -60.68
N VAL A 69 7.35 15.86 -60.35
CA VAL A 69 6.13 16.41 -59.73
C VAL A 69 6.21 16.48 -58.21
N SER A 70 6.97 15.59 -57.55
CA SER A 70 7.01 15.50 -56.08
C SER A 70 8.39 15.78 -55.50
N ARG A 71 8.51 16.96 -54.88
CA ARG A 71 9.68 17.39 -54.11
C ARG A 71 10.13 16.41 -53.00
N PRO A 72 9.24 15.87 -52.14
CA PRO A 72 9.68 14.99 -51.06
C PRO A 72 10.25 13.66 -51.57
N PHE A 73 9.73 13.13 -52.68
CA PHE A 73 10.27 11.92 -53.28
C PHE A 73 11.64 12.17 -53.92
N ALA A 74 11.82 13.30 -54.62
CA ALA A 74 13.11 13.68 -55.18
C ALA A 74 14.20 13.80 -54.11
N GLN A 75 13.87 14.41 -52.96
CA GLN A 75 14.79 14.51 -51.81
C GLN A 75 15.18 13.15 -51.23
N ALA A 76 14.24 12.19 -51.21
CA ALA A 76 14.51 10.85 -50.71
C ALA A 76 15.40 10.03 -51.67
N VAL A 77 15.22 10.17 -52.99
CA VAL A 77 15.96 9.37 -53.98
C VAL A 77 17.36 9.95 -54.27
N TRP A 78 17.55 11.27 -54.18
CA TRP A 78 18.83 11.94 -54.45
C TRP A 78 20.05 11.38 -53.68
N PRO A 79 20.02 11.20 -52.35
CA PRO A 79 21.17 10.64 -51.62
C PRO A 79 21.41 9.17 -51.98
N LEU A 80 20.36 8.43 -52.34
CA LEU A 80 20.44 7.04 -52.77
C LEU A 80 21.12 6.94 -54.15
N SER A 81 20.76 7.80 -55.11
CA SER A 81 21.42 7.85 -56.42
C SER A 81 22.89 8.29 -56.31
N ALA A 82 23.18 9.31 -55.50
CA ALA A 82 24.57 9.76 -55.28
C ALA A 82 25.44 8.66 -54.63
N SER A 83 24.86 7.84 -53.76
CA SER A 83 25.54 6.69 -53.14
C SER A 83 25.79 5.56 -54.15
N TYR A 84 24.89 5.38 -55.12
CA TYR A 84 25.08 4.46 -56.25
C TYR A 84 26.18 4.92 -57.20
N ASP A 85 26.15 6.19 -57.62
CA ASP A 85 27.14 6.74 -58.56
C ASP A 85 28.55 6.78 -57.95
N SER A 86 28.66 6.97 -56.63
CA SER A 86 29.94 6.92 -55.90
C SER A 86 30.44 5.50 -55.61
N GLY A 87 29.74 4.46 -56.08
CA GLY A 87 30.09 3.05 -55.86
C GLY A 87 29.95 2.59 -54.40
N LYS A 88 29.33 3.40 -53.53
CA LYS A 88 29.11 3.10 -52.10
C LYS A 88 27.77 2.42 -51.84
N TRP A 89 27.05 2.03 -52.89
CA TRP A 89 25.76 1.38 -52.77
C TRP A 89 25.90 -0.07 -52.32
N VAL A 90 25.29 -0.38 -51.17
CA VAL A 90 25.18 -1.74 -50.65
C VAL A 90 23.85 -2.32 -51.12
N SER A 91 23.89 -3.22 -52.12
CA SER A 91 22.72 -4.00 -52.54
C SER A 91 22.43 -5.08 -51.52
N GLY A 92 21.69 -4.73 -50.47
CA GLY A 92 21.15 -5.66 -49.47
C GLY A 92 20.18 -4.90 -48.59
N ALA A 93 19.06 -5.53 -48.22
CA ALA A 93 18.11 -4.95 -47.27
C ALA A 93 18.89 -4.40 -46.05
N PRO A 94 18.59 -3.19 -45.54
CA PRO A 94 19.22 -2.70 -44.33
C PRO A 94 18.96 -3.75 -43.25
N SER A 95 20.03 -4.34 -42.72
CA SER A 95 19.94 -5.24 -41.58
C SER A 95 19.16 -4.49 -40.50
N PRO A 96 18.10 -5.07 -39.92
CA PRO A 96 17.29 -4.36 -38.96
C PRO A 96 18.22 -3.89 -37.84
N THR A 97 18.28 -2.59 -37.65
CA THR A 97 18.94 -1.98 -36.49
C THR A 97 18.46 -2.76 -35.28
N PRO A 98 19.35 -3.33 -34.43
CA PRO A 98 18.90 -4.11 -33.30
C PRO A 98 17.96 -3.21 -32.49
N LEU A 99 16.71 -3.66 -32.38
CA LEU A 99 15.72 -3.06 -31.48
C LEU A 99 16.41 -2.90 -30.11
N PRO A 100 16.24 -1.75 -29.43
CA PRO A 100 16.80 -1.58 -28.10
C PRO A 100 16.39 -2.78 -27.24
N SER A 101 17.40 -3.48 -26.73
CA SER A 101 17.21 -4.61 -25.82
C SER A 101 16.25 -4.19 -24.71
N PRO A 102 15.23 -5.00 -24.35
CA PRO A 102 14.32 -4.66 -23.26
C PRO A 102 15.15 -4.31 -22.03
N ALA A 103 14.88 -3.14 -21.45
CA ALA A 103 15.51 -2.73 -20.21
C ALA A 103 15.41 -3.87 -19.18
N PRO A 104 16.48 -4.16 -18.40
CA PRO A 104 16.41 -5.18 -17.38
C PRO A 104 15.19 -4.92 -16.48
N PRO A 105 14.46 -5.97 -16.05
CA PRO A 105 13.28 -5.79 -15.20
C PRO A 105 13.69 -4.95 -13.98
N PRO A 106 12.81 -4.04 -13.50
CA PRO A 106 13.14 -3.17 -12.38
C PRO A 106 13.65 -4.04 -11.23
N LYS A 107 14.89 -3.78 -10.80
CA LYS A 107 15.44 -4.38 -9.58
C LYS A 107 14.39 -4.19 -8.50
N ALA A 108 13.92 -5.29 -7.91
CA ALA A 108 13.02 -5.27 -6.76
C ALA A 108 13.57 -4.24 -5.76
N SER A 109 12.79 -3.19 -5.50
CA SER A 109 13.13 -2.20 -4.49
C SER A 109 13.38 -2.95 -3.18
N ALA A 110 14.56 -2.75 -2.59
CA ALA A 110 14.87 -3.30 -1.29
C ALA A 110 13.72 -2.97 -0.30
N PRO A 111 13.38 -3.88 0.63
CA PRO A 111 12.32 -3.62 1.60
C PRO A 111 12.62 -2.33 2.36
N VAL A 112 11.64 -1.43 2.39
CA VAL A 112 11.73 -0.19 3.14
C VAL A 112 11.79 -0.54 4.63
N PRO A 113 12.71 0.05 5.42
CA PRO A 113 12.74 -0.18 6.87
C PRO A 113 11.41 0.19 7.53
N PRO A 114 10.93 -0.54 8.56
CA PRO A 114 9.59 -0.34 9.13
C PRO A 114 9.40 1.08 9.71
N GLU A 115 10.43 1.67 10.30
CA GLU A 115 10.46 3.07 10.75
C GLU A 115 10.24 4.09 9.62
N ARG A 116 10.62 3.77 8.37
CA ARG A 116 10.33 4.60 7.20
C ARG A 116 8.90 4.38 6.70
N GLU A 117 8.42 3.14 6.75
CA GLU A 117 7.02 2.81 6.45
C GLU A 117 6.05 3.52 7.41
N HIS A 118 6.40 3.57 8.70
CA HIS A 118 5.60 4.18 9.76
C HIS A 118 6.05 5.60 10.13
N ALA A 119 6.80 6.29 9.25
CA ALA A 119 7.36 7.61 9.53
C ALA A 119 6.29 8.65 9.93
N SER A 120 5.10 8.60 9.34
CA SER A 120 3.98 9.48 9.69
C SER A 120 3.46 9.26 11.11
N ALA A 121 3.46 8.01 11.59
CA ALA A 121 3.05 7.70 12.95
C ALA A 121 4.10 8.17 13.97
N LEU A 122 5.38 7.99 13.66
CA LEU A 122 6.48 8.49 14.49
C LEU A 122 6.51 10.03 14.51
N ALA A 123 6.19 10.69 13.39
CA ALA A 123 6.03 12.14 13.33
C ALA A 123 4.86 12.63 14.21
N LEU A 124 3.72 11.95 14.19
CA LEU A 124 2.61 12.24 15.11
C LEU A 124 3.04 12.11 16.58
N LEU A 125 3.74 11.03 16.92
CA LEU A 125 4.25 10.81 18.27
C LEU A 125 5.24 11.91 18.69
N SER A 126 6.09 12.36 17.77
CA SER A 126 7.02 13.49 17.99
C SER A 126 6.29 14.80 18.25
N MET A 127 5.20 15.09 17.51
CA MET A 127 4.38 16.27 17.73
C MET A 127 3.66 16.24 19.10
N LEU A 128 3.13 15.08 19.47
CA LEU A 128 2.50 14.87 20.78
C LEU A 128 3.51 15.01 21.93
N GLN A 129 4.74 14.55 21.73
CA GLN A 129 5.82 14.72 22.69
C GLN A 129 6.22 16.20 22.83
N ARG A 130 6.39 16.92 21.72
CA ARG A 130 6.81 18.34 21.74
C ARG A 130 5.80 19.25 22.44
N GLU A 131 4.50 19.09 22.17
CA GLU A 131 3.48 19.97 22.75
C GLU A 131 2.94 19.47 24.10
N GLY A 132 2.92 18.15 24.33
CA GLY A 132 2.25 17.53 25.47
C GLY A 132 3.14 16.72 26.40
N ARG A 133 4.43 16.52 26.12
CA ARG A 133 5.34 15.63 26.87
C ARG A 133 4.77 14.23 27.10
N LEU A 134 4.00 13.73 26.13
CA LEU A 134 3.25 12.48 26.25
C LEU A 134 4.16 11.28 26.52
N VAL A 135 5.28 11.17 25.81
CA VAL A 135 6.22 10.06 25.95
C VAL A 135 6.85 10.10 27.33
N ASP A 136 7.28 11.28 27.80
CA ASP A 136 7.85 11.43 29.15
C ASP A 136 6.84 11.01 30.22
N PHE A 137 5.58 11.45 30.09
CA PHE A 137 4.52 11.10 31.03
C PHE A 137 4.23 9.59 31.07
N LEU A 138 4.30 8.90 29.93
CA LEU A 138 4.09 7.45 29.85
C LEU A 138 5.28 6.64 30.38
N GLN A 139 6.50 7.19 30.31
CA GLN A 139 7.70 6.54 30.85
C GLN A 139 7.89 6.79 32.34
N GLU A 140 7.26 7.84 32.89
CA GLU A 140 7.31 8.16 34.31
C GLU A 140 6.56 7.15 35.16
N ASN A 141 7.13 6.78 36.31
CA ASN A 141 6.44 5.88 37.25
C ASN A 141 5.51 6.68 38.16
N VAL A 142 4.27 6.86 37.72
CA VAL A 142 3.27 7.65 38.43
C VAL A 142 2.81 7.04 39.77
N ALA A 143 3.14 5.78 40.08
CA ALA A 143 2.66 5.08 41.27
C ALA A 143 3.17 5.68 42.59
N ALA A 144 4.28 6.42 42.57
CA ALA A 144 4.88 7.04 43.75
C ALA A 144 4.30 8.44 44.06
N PHE A 145 3.48 8.99 43.16
CA PHE A 145 2.95 10.34 43.26
C PHE A 145 1.52 10.34 43.79
N SER A 146 1.10 11.45 44.39
CA SER A 146 -0.28 11.62 44.82
C SER A 146 -1.22 11.88 43.63
N ASP A 147 -2.51 11.57 43.80
CA ASP A 147 -3.55 11.87 42.80
C ASP A 147 -3.58 13.37 42.41
N ALA A 148 -3.23 14.26 43.35
CA ALA A 148 -3.16 15.70 43.10
C ALA A 148 -2.02 16.07 42.14
N GLU A 149 -0.83 15.50 42.35
CA GLU A 149 0.34 15.70 41.49
C GLU A 149 0.13 15.08 40.11
N VAL A 150 -0.35 13.83 40.07
CA VAL A 150 -0.68 13.15 38.81
C VAL A 150 -1.75 13.93 38.05
N GLY A 151 -2.80 14.39 38.74
CA GLY A 151 -3.85 15.21 38.14
C GLY A 151 -3.33 16.54 37.61
N ALA A 152 -2.37 17.19 38.28
CA ALA A 152 -1.76 18.43 37.81
C ALA A 152 -0.97 18.18 36.52
N ALA A 153 -0.10 17.17 36.50
CA ALA A 153 0.68 16.79 35.33
C ALA A 153 -0.21 16.36 34.15
N ALA A 154 -1.23 15.52 34.42
CA ALA A 154 -2.14 15.02 33.41
C ALA A 154 -2.92 16.13 32.70
N ARG A 155 -3.28 17.23 33.38
CA ARG A 155 -3.95 18.37 32.75
C ARG A 155 -3.06 19.07 31.73
N ILE A 156 -1.77 19.26 32.05
CA ILE A 156 -0.78 19.86 31.14
C ILE A 156 -0.60 18.97 29.90
N VAL A 157 -0.37 17.67 30.13
CA VAL A 157 -0.20 16.68 29.05
C VAL A 157 -1.44 16.62 28.16
N HIS A 158 -2.62 16.56 28.76
CA HIS A 158 -3.90 16.54 28.06
C HIS A 158 -4.11 17.80 27.21
N GLU A 159 -3.82 18.98 27.75
CA GLU A 159 -3.96 20.24 26.99
C GLU A 159 -3.06 20.25 25.75
N GLY A 160 -1.78 19.89 25.92
CA GLY A 160 -0.82 19.82 24.80
C GLY A 160 -1.22 18.79 23.74
N CYS A 161 -1.58 17.57 24.15
CA CYS A 161 -2.03 16.53 23.23
C CYS A 161 -3.33 16.94 22.50
N ARG A 162 -4.27 17.54 23.22
CA ARG A 162 -5.54 18.03 22.64
C ARG A 162 -5.30 19.13 21.62
N LYS A 163 -4.32 20.01 21.85
CA LYS A 163 -3.92 21.05 20.89
C LYS A 163 -3.42 20.44 19.58
N VAL A 164 -2.52 19.46 19.66
CA VAL A 164 -2.00 18.74 18.47
C VAL A 164 -3.13 18.05 17.70
N VAL A 165 -3.99 17.29 18.40
CA VAL A 165 -5.10 16.59 17.75
C VAL A 165 -6.02 17.57 17.04
N LYS A 166 -6.41 18.68 17.68
CA LYS A 166 -7.28 19.68 17.05
C LYS A 166 -6.65 20.41 15.88
N GLN A 167 -5.33 20.61 15.92
CA GLN A 167 -4.62 21.33 14.87
C GLN A 167 -4.47 20.46 13.60
N TYR A 168 -4.23 19.15 13.77
CA TYR A 168 -3.88 18.27 12.66
C TYR A 168 -4.98 17.27 12.26
N LEU A 169 -5.99 17.05 13.10
CA LEU A 169 -7.06 16.08 12.86
C LEU A 169 -8.44 16.71 13.06
N THR A 170 -9.31 16.51 12.09
CA THR A 170 -10.75 16.80 12.23
C THR A 170 -11.46 15.50 12.61
N LEU A 171 -11.85 15.37 13.88
CA LEU A 171 -12.55 14.19 14.41
C LEU A 171 -14.06 14.42 14.46
N GLU A 172 -14.82 13.41 14.05
CA GLU A 172 -16.28 13.39 14.12
C GLU A 172 -16.76 12.08 14.78
N PRO A 173 -17.92 12.10 15.44
CA PRO A 173 -18.51 10.88 15.99
C PRO A 173 -18.90 9.92 14.86
N VAL A 174 -18.73 8.61 15.06
CA VAL A 174 -19.20 7.61 14.07
C VAL A 174 -20.73 7.57 14.04
N LEU A 175 -21.34 7.65 15.22
CA LEU A 175 -22.77 7.76 15.44
C LEU A 175 -23.08 9.09 16.14
N PRO A 176 -23.90 9.99 15.57
CA PRO A 176 -24.11 11.34 16.08
C PRO A 176 -24.90 11.39 17.38
N GLU A 177 -25.51 10.27 17.79
CA GLU A 177 -26.28 10.16 19.02
C GLU A 177 -25.38 10.24 20.26
N THR A 178 -25.97 10.67 21.37
CA THR A 178 -25.26 10.72 22.66
C THR A 178 -25.08 9.33 23.25
N GLU A 179 -24.06 9.16 24.08
CA GLU A 179 -23.89 7.95 24.87
C GLU A 179 -25.13 7.70 25.75
N GLY A 180 -25.63 6.47 25.72
CA GLY A 180 -26.88 6.05 26.36
C GLY A 180 -28.13 6.12 25.48
N ALA A 181 -28.08 6.79 24.32
CA ALA A 181 -29.23 6.88 23.42
C ALA A 181 -29.58 5.51 22.81
N SER A 182 -30.87 5.27 22.56
CA SER A 182 -31.33 4.12 21.81
C SER A 182 -31.01 4.30 20.32
N VAL A 183 -30.25 3.38 19.75
CA VAL A 183 -29.84 3.40 18.34
C VAL A 183 -30.27 2.09 17.68
N THR A 184 -30.77 2.20 16.45
CA THR A 184 -31.08 1.06 15.60
C THR A 184 -29.97 0.89 14.57
N VAL A 185 -29.25 -0.23 14.64
CA VAL A 185 -28.20 -0.57 13.69
C VAL A 185 -28.84 -1.33 12.51
N PRO A 186 -28.78 -0.78 11.29
CA PRO A 186 -29.43 -1.38 10.12
C PRO A 186 -28.73 -2.66 9.66
N GLN A 187 -29.42 -3.43 8.81
CA GLN A 187 -28.82 -4.54 8.10
C GLN A 187 -27.72 -4.05 7.15
N GLY A 188 -26.56 -4.70 7.15
CA GLY A 188 -25.42 -4.31 6.31
C GLY A 188 -24.58 -3.16 6.89
N PHE A 189 -24.62 -2.94 8.21
CA PHE A 189 -23.73 -1.97 8.87
C PHE A 189 -22.24 -2.33 8.68
N ASP A 190 -21.37 -1.31 8.69
CA ASP A 190 -19.93 -1.48 8.61
C ASP A 190 -19.36 -1.95 9.95
N ALA A 191 -18.88 -3.19 10.00
CA ALA A 191 -18.30 -3.80 11.20
C ALA A 191 -16.98 -3.15 11.65
N ASN A 192 -16.32 -2.36 10.80
CA ASN A 192 -15.14 -1.58 11.20
C ASN A 192 -15.53 -0.29 11.94
N ARG A 193 -16.77 0.18 11.78
CA ARG A 193 -17.29 1.43 12.37
C ARG A 193 -18.15 1.17 13.58
N ILE A 194 -18.99 0.14 13.54
CA ILE A 194 -19.94 -0.17 14.60
C ILE A 194 -19.64 -1.57 15.13
N ARG A 195 -19.25 -1.64 16.41
CA ARG A 195 -19.06 -2.90 17.12
C ARG A 195 -20.28 -3.20 17.97
N LEU A 196 -20.96 -4.30 17.68
CA LEU A 196 -22.06 -4.81 18.50
C LEU A 196 -21.50 -5.56 19.72
N THR A 197 -22.04 -5.28 20.89
CA THR A 197 -21.66 -5.93 22.16
C THR A 197 -22.90 -6.42 22.90
N GLY A 198 -22.88 -7.63 23.44
CA GLY A 198 -24.01 -8.23 24.18
C GLY A 198 -24.61 -9.44 23.46
N ASN A 199 -25.90 -9.68 23.65
CA ASN A 199 -26.62 -10.77 22.97
C ASN A 199 -26.98 -10.36 21.53
N VAL A 200 -26.12 -10.71 20.57
CA VAL A 200 -26.28 -10.36 19.15
C VAL A 200 -27.05 -11.45 18.37
N ALA A 201 -27.90 -12.22 19.05
CA ALA A 201 -28.72 -13.26 18.41
C ALA A 201 -29.89 -12.64 17.63
N GLY A 202 -30.10 -13.11 16.40
CA GLY A 202 -31.19 -12.67 15.51
C GLY A 202 -30.68 -12.03 14.22
N GLN A 203 -31.59 -11.81 13.28
CA GLN A 203 -31.28 -11.04 12.06
C GLN A 203 -31.45 -9.54 12.35
N PRO A 204 -30.61 -8.68 11.75
CA PRO A 204 -30.77 -7.24 11.85
C PRO A 204 -32.15 -6.78 11.33
N PRO A 205 -32.63 -5.58 11.72
CA PRO A 205 -31.93 -4.54 12.47
C PRO A 205 -31.75 -4.85 13.96
N HIS A 206 -30.58 -4.52 14.51
CA HIS A 206 -30.31 -4.65 15.95
C HIS A 206 -30.65 -3.34 16.65
N ALA A 207 -31.47 -3.39 17.70
CA ALA A 207 -31.73 -2.24 18.56
C ALA A 207 -30.90 -2.35 19.84
N GLY A 208 -30.23 -1.26 20.23
CA GLY A 208 -29.40 -1.22 21.42
C GLY A 208 -29.21 0.19 21.97
N SER A 209 -28.44 0.30 23.06
CA SER A 209 -28.01 1.60 23.59
C SER A 209 -26.57 1.89 23.14
N LEU A 210 -26.32 3.10 22.65
CA LEU A 210 -25.00 3.54 22.24
C LEU A 210 -24.10 3.67 23.47
N LYS A 211 -23.10 2.80 23.62
CA LYS A 211 -22.16 2.87 24.77
C LYS A 211 -21.07 3.90 24.58
N HIS A 212 -20.57 4.04 23.34
CA HIS A 212 -19.57 5.01 22.97
C HIS A 212 -19.80 5.35 21.50
N HIS A 213 -19.86 6.64 21.18
CA HIS A 213 -20.20 7.15 19.84
C HIS A 213 -19.12 6.85 18.79
N GLY A 214 -17.92 6.50 19.24
CA GLY A 214 -16.78 6.21 18.37
C GLY A 214 -16.22 7.48 17.74
N TRP A 215 -15.00 7.41 17.22
CA TRP A 215 -14.38 8.53 16.53
C TRP A 215 -13.96 8.11 15.13
N VAL A 216 -14.27 8.95 14.15
CA VAL A 216 -13.77 8.85 12.78
C VAL A 216 -13.06 10.14 12.41
N THR A 217 -11.95 10.01 11.70
CA THR A 217 -11.24 11.16 11.16
C THR A 217 -11.86 11.56 9.83
N LYS A 218 -12.31 12.82 9.72
CA LYS A 218 -12.80 13.41 8.48
C LYS A 218 -11.68 14.00 7.63
N GLU A 219 -10.68 14.59 8.28
CA GLU A 219 -9.59 15.28 7.61
C GLU A 219 -8.30 15.12 8.41
N VAL A 220 -7.19 14.93 7.69
CA VAL A 220 -5.84 14.79 8.23
C VAL A 220 -4.94 15.85 7.60
N LYS A 221 -4.33 16.70 8.43
CA LYS A 221 -3.51 17.85 8.01
C LYS A 221 -2.04 17.69 8.39
N PHE A 222 -1.50 16.47 8.37
CA PHE A 222 -0.13 16.23 8.79
C PHE A 222 0.89 16.91 7.86
N PRO A 223 1.97 17.48 8.42
CA PRO A 223 3.08 17.94 7.61
C PRO A 223 3.76 16.74 6.91
N SER A 224 4.31 16.98 5.73
CA SER A 224 5.08 15.95 5.02
C SER A 224 6.36 15.63 5.81
N VAL A 225 6.62 14.34 6.01
CA VAL A 225 7.86 13.90 6.67
C VAL A 225 8.99 13.92 5.65
N SER A 226 9.99 14.78 5.90
CA SER A 226 11.16 14.88 5.03
C SER A 226 11.97 13.57 5.04
N PRO A 227 12.40 13.05 3.88
CA PRO A 227 13.27 11.87 3.84
C PRO A 227 14.65 12.13 4.46
N ALA A 228 15.05 13.39 4.65
CA ALA A 228 16.31 13.73 5.33
C ALA A 228 16.23 13.57 6.86
N LEU A 229 15.03 13.60 7.45
CA LEU A 229 14.86 13.42 8.89
C LEU A 229 14.96 11.94 9.26
N ASP A 230 15.63 11.64 10.38
CA ASP A 230 15.57 10.32 10.98
C ASP A 230 14.24 10.17 11.75
N PRO A 231 13.30 9.32 11.28
CA PRO A 231 12.00 9.15 11.94
C PRO A 231 12.12 8.50 13.33
N ARG A 232 13.28 7.92 13.69
CA ARG A 232 13.50 7.29 15.01
C ARG A 232 13.68 8.32 16.13
N VAL A 233 14.04 9.56 15.80
CA VAL A 233 14.28 10.61 16.80
C VAL A 233 12.96 11.33 17.08
N LEU A 234 12.32 10.99 18.19
CA LEU A 234 11.03 11.59 18.59
C LEU A 234 11.19 12.97 19.25
N ALA A 235 12.24 13.12 20.06
CA ALA A 235 12.64 14.37 20.68
C ALA A 235 14.18 14.41 20.75
N PRO A 236 14.83 15.46 20.25
CA PRO A 236 16.28 15.58 20.37
C PRO A 236 16.67 15.86 21.83
N ALA A 237 17.86 15.41 22.24
CA ALA A 237 18.42 15.80 23.51
C ALA A 237 18.91 17.25 23.44
N GLU A 238 18.50 18.07 24.40
CA GLU A 238 18.95 19.45 24.54
C GLU A 238 20.15 19.49 25.50
N VAL A 239 21.29 20.01 25.02
CA VAL A 239 22.52 20.16 25.81
C VAL A 239 22.89 21.63 25.85
N GLU A 240 22.84 22.23 27.03
CA GLU A 240 23.34 23.58 27.27
C GLU A 240 24.87 23.54 27.38
N LEU A 241 25.56 24.36 26.57
CA LEU A 241 27.01 24.45 26.58
C LEU A 241 27.43 25.53 27.59
N ALA A 242 28.46 25.23 28.39
CA ALA A 242 29.06 26.13 29.36
C ALA A 242 30.07 27.10 28.73
#